data_AF-A0A0C2MQG0-F1
#
_entry.id   AF-A0A0C2MQG0-F1
#
_cell.length_a   1.000
_cell.length_b   1.000
_cell.length_c   1.000
_cell.angle_alpha   90.00
_cell.angle_beta   90.00
_cell.angle_gamma   90.00
#
_symmetry.space_group_name_H-M   'P 1'
#
loop_
_entity.id
_entity.type
_entity.pdbx_description
1 polymer ?
#
loop_
_entity_poly.entity_id
_entity_poly.type
_entity_poly.pdbx_seq_one_letter_code
_entity_poly.pdbx_strand_id
1 'polypeptide(L)'
;MLAGEKILYTCDILYWDDRTRILAGQLSLTNLWFHFISTAEFNEKSNSTLDQEPQVVFSRDIQFGHFERIESGTTSCGLTKYFYHEITLRQFSNFKLLSPTDDDNFKTLQVELMKFAFPLSNNLVISSEDSQPMPAFVFKGEYKHNGWNIYSPLAEYERMGVPNDLWRITYINENYGLCSTYPKILCVPSTSTDDLLEKVKEFRQKGRIPVLSWVHPKNQCTITRCSQPRTRAIIRNTHDEDYFQAILDATPSCHKLIIIDARPFKNAVSNQVIGGGVEDTKNYNNSVRSFINIENIHVMRESYQKLRVLCTNDYRSLNWMTILENTKWLDHIVVRLF
;
A
#
# COMPACT_ATOMS: atom_id res chain seq x y z
N MET A 1 12.72 -22.38 -9.96
CA MET A 1 13.68 -21.34 -9.53
C MET A 1 13.72 -20.25 -10.57
N LEU A 2 13.42 -19.01 -10.18
CA LEU A 2 13.51 -17.81 -11.01
C LEU A 2 14.98 -17.40 -11.24
N ALA A 3 15.21 -16.52 -12.21
CA ALA A 3 16.54 -15.96 -12.46
C ALA A 3 17.06 -15.19 -11.24
N GLY A 4 18.21 -15.61 -10.71
CA GLY A 4 18.81 -15.06 -9.50
C GLY A 4 18.33 -15.72 -8.19
N GLU A 5 17.36 -16.62 -8.27
CA GLU A 5 16.83 -17.34 -7.11
C GLU A 5 17.80 -18.43 -6.64
N LYS A 6 18.01 -18.51 -5.32
CA LYS A 6 18.86 -19.51 -4.67
C LYS A 6 18.18 -20.04 -3.42
N ILE A 7 18.21 -21.36 -3.23
CA ILE A 7 17.78 -21.99 -1.97
C ILE A 7 18.80 -21.61 -0.90
N LEU A 8 18.31 -21.13 0.24
CA LEU A 8 19.12 -20.69 1.37
C LEU A 8 18.92 -21.57 2.61
N TYR A 9 17.72 -22.15 2.75
CA TYR A 9 17.39 -23.02 3.87
C TYR A 9 16.38 -24.07 3.40
N THR A 10 16.55 -25.31 3.87
CA THR A 10 15.62 -26.40 3.61
C THR A 10 15.44 -27.24 4.87
N CYS A 11 14.20 -27.63 5.17
CA CYS A 11 13.90 -28.58 6.25
C CYS A 11 12.65 -29.41 5.92
N ASP A 12 12.53 -30.56 6.56
CA ASP A 12 11.27 -31.30 6.59
C ASP A 12 10.38 -30.73 7.70
N ILE A 13 9.11 -30.50 7.39
CA ILE A 13 8.18 -29.85 8.31
C ILE A 13 6.75 -30.33 8.09
N LEU A 14 5.94 -30.23 9.13
CA LEU A 14 4.50 -30.42 9.02
C LEU A 14 3.85 -29.07 8.69
N TYR A 15 2.96 -29.06 7.71
CA TYR A 15 2.24 -27.89 7.26
C TYR A 15 0.75 -28.06 7.55
N TRP A 16 0.13 -27.04 8.14
CA TRP A 16 -1.28 -27.03 8.49
C TRP A 16 -1.95 -25.76 7.94
N ASP A 17 -2.78 -25.94 6.92
CA ASP A 17 -3.73 -24.92 6.48
C ASP A 17 -5.00 -25.10 7.30
N ASP A 18 -5.47 -24.05 7.96
CA ASP A 18 -6.48 -23.98 9.04
C ASP A 18 -7.85 -24.64 8.75
N ARG A 19 -7.98 -25.38 7.65
CA ARG A 19 -9.23 -25.87 7.08
C ARG A 19 -9.37 -27.37 6.92
N THR A 20 -8.41 -28.26 7.29
CA THR A 20 -8.70 -29.69 7.63
C THR A 20 -7.50 -30.64 7.77
N ARG A 21 -6.29 -30.34 7.26
CA ARG A 21 -5.25 -31.37 7.09
C ARG A 21 -3.85 -30.91 7.51
N ILE A 22 -3.11 -31.83 8.16
CA ILE A 22 -1.68 -31.71 8.41
C ILE A 22 -0.96 -32.50 7.32
N LEU A 23 0.00 -31.87 6.64
CA LEU A 23 0.76 -32.44 5.54
C LEU A 23 2.23 -32.47 5.91
N ALA A 24 2.87 -33.63 5.85
CA ALA A 24 4.32 -33.72 5.93
C ALA A 24 4.92 -33.37 4.57
N GLY A 25 5.98 -32.58 4.55
CA GLY A 25 6.63 -32.20 3.32
C GLY A 25 7.95 -31.48 3.55
N GLN A 26 8.58 -31.08 2.46
CA GLN A 26 9.81 -30.33 2.45
C GLN A 26 9.51 -28.84 2.27
N LEU A 27 10.06 -28.02 3.16
CA LEU A 27 10.08 -26.58 3.06
C LEU A 27 11.44 -26.13 2.53
N SER A 28 11.44 -25.29 1.51
CA SER A 28 12.61 -24.55 1.03
C SER A 28 12.35 -23.04 1.09
N LEU A 29 13.24 -22.32 1.76
CA LEU A 29 13.29 -20.86 1.76
C LEU A 29 14.38 -20.42 0.77
N THR A 30 14.01 -19.61 -0.19
CA THR A 30 14.95 -19.00 -1.13
C THR A 30 15.20 -17.55 -0.73
N ASN A 31 16.07 -16.87 -1.47
CA ASN A 31 16.21 -15.42 -1.37
C ASN A 31 14.99 -14.63 -1.92
N LEU A 32 13.95 -15.29 -2.46
CA LEU A 32 12.79 -14.66 -3.08
C LEU A 32 11.44 -15.21 -2.59
N TRP A 33 11.35 -16.51 -2.32
CA TRP A 33 10.11 -17.25 -2.09
C TRP A 33 10.22 -18.25 -0.92
N PHE A 34 9.08 -18.50 -0.32
CA PHE A 34 8.78 -19.65 0.51
C PHE A 34 8.17 -20.73 -0.39
N HIS A 35 8.74 -21.94 -0.37
CA HIS A 35 8.25 -23.10 -1.13
C HIS A 35 8.01 -24.28 -0.21
N PHE A 36 6.78 -24.76 -0.12
CA PHE A 36 6.46 -26.01 0.56
C PHE A 36 5.95 -27.03 -0.45
N ILE A 37 6.45 -28.26 -0.39
CA ILE A 37 6.04 -29.37 -1.26
C ILE A 37 5.81 -30.62 -0.41
N SER A 38 4.64 -31.25 -0.56
CA SER A 38 4.30 -32.54 0.05
C SER A 38 4.10 -33.58 -1.05
N THR A 39 4.83 -34.69 -0.95
CA THR A 39 4.88 -35.78 -1.95
C THR A 39 4.24 -37.09 -1.48
N ALA A 40 3.73 -37.14 -0.25
CA ALA A 40 3.00 -38.29 0.29
C ALA A 40 1.97 -37.82 1.34
N GLU A 41 0.76 -38.38 1.31
CA GLU A 41 -0.20 -38.18 2.40
C GLU A 41 0.35 -38.85 3.67
N PHE A 42 0.52 -38.07 4.74
CA PHE A 42 0.82 -38.64 6.06
C PHE A 42 -0.41 -39.40 6.55
N ASN A 43 -0.43 -40.71 6.34
CA ASN A 43 -1.47 -41.59 6.86
C ASN A 43 -1.00 -42.14 8.21
N GLU A 44 -1.56 -41.66 9.32
CA GLU A 44 -1.25 -42.12 10.69
C GLU A 44 -1.41 -43.65 10.88
N LYS A 45 -1.98 -44.37 9.89
CA LYS A 45 -2.36 -45.78 9.98
C LYS A 45 -1.57 -46.76 9.10
N SER A 46 -0.61 -46.37 8.27
CA SER A 46 0.05 -47.32 7.35
C SER A 46 1.57 -47.14 7.23
N ASN A 47 2.30 -48.09 7.83
CA ASN A 47 3.74 -48.32 7.65
C ASN A 47 4.00 -49.15 6.37
N SER A 48 3.76 -48.59 5.17
CA SER A 48 4.18 -49.27 3.93
C SER A 48 4.33 -48.32 2.74
N THR A 49 5.49 -48.37 2.07
CA THR A 49 5.81 -47.67 0.82
C THR A 49 5.63 -48.59 -0.38
N LEU A 50 4.86 -48.17 -1.38
CA LEU A 50 4.80 -48.77 -2.73
C LEU A 50 5.63 -47.90 -3.68
N ASP A 51 6.45 -48.54 -4.51
CA ASP A 51 7.34 -47.96 -5.53
C ASP A 51 6.57 -47.26 -6.67
N GLN A 52 6.12 -46.03 -6.44
CA GLN A 52 5.68 -45.11 -7.49
C GLN A 52 6.48 -43.81 -7.39
N GLU A 53 6.76 -43.16 -8.54
CA GLU A 53 7.36 -41.84 -8.54
C GLU A 53 6.54 -40.90 -7.62
N PRO A 54 7.20 -40.16 -6.72
CA PRO A 54 6.51 -39.36 -5.72
C PRO A 54 5.64 -38.28 -6.38
N GLN A 55 4.32 -38.47 -6.36
CA GLN A 55 3.38 -37.47 -6.85
C GLN A 55 3.25 -36.33 -5.84
N VAL A 56 3.41 -35.08 -6.30
CA VAL A 56 3.17 -33.90 -5.47
C VAL A 56 1.68 -33.83 -5.15
N VAL A 57 1.33 -34.05 -3.89
CA VAL A 57 -0.06 -34.00 -3.39
C VAL A 57 -0.47 -32.56 -3.07
N PHE A 58 0.50 -31.75 -2.64
CA PHE A 58 0.28 -30.35 -2.31
C PHE A 58 1.57 -29.54 -2.49
N SER A 59 1.45 -28.33 -3.03
CA SER A 59 2.52 -27.35 -3.01
C SER A 59 1.99 -25.96 -2.65
N ARG A 60 2.83 -25.16 -2.01
CA ARG A 60 2.52 -23.78 -1.68
C ARG A 60 3.73 -22.89 -1.87
N ASP A 61 3.58 -21.93 -2.77
CA ASP A 61 4.60 -20.94 -3.10
C ASP A 61 4.12 -19.56 -2.65
N ILE A 62 4.92 -18.87 -1.84
CA ILE A 62 4.54 -17.57 -1.26
C ILE A 62 5.74 -16.63 -1.33
N GLN A 63 5.55 -15.43 -1.88
CA GLN A 63 6.58 -14.39 -1.78
C GLN A 63 6.60 -13.83 -0.35
N PHE A 64 7.80 -13.63 0.19
CA PHE A 64 7.99 -13.12 1.54
C PHE A 64 7.29 -11.78 1.82
N GLY A 65 7.08 -10.93 0.82
CA GLY A 65 6.32 -9.67 0.96
C GLY A 65 4.86 -9.85 1.40
N HIS A 66 4.28 -11.04 1.21
CA HIS A 66 2.93 -11.35 1.70
C HIS A 66 2.88 -11.70 3.19
N PHE A 67 4.02 -11.97 3.82
CA PHE A 67 4.09 -12.24 5.25
C PHE A 67 3.81 -10.93 6.00
N GLU A 68 2.87 -11.00 6.93
CA GLU A 68 2.51 -9.88 7.78
C GLU A 68 3.01 -10.08 9.20
N ARG A 69 2.89 -11.31 9.71
CA ARG A 69 3.27 -11.67 11.07
C ARG A 69 3.64 -13.14 11.14
N ILE A 70 4.61 -13.45 12.00
CA ILE A 70 5.00 -14.81 12.38
C ILE A 70 4.90 -14.89 13.90
N GLU A 71 4.11 -15.85 14.41
CA GLU A 71 3.93 -16.07 15.84
C GLU A 71 4.25 -17.52 16.19
N SER A 72 4.89 -17.73 17.34
CA SER A 72 5.22 -19.07 17.83
C SER A 72 4.37 -19.44 19.03
N GLY A 73 4.02 -20.71 19.14
CA GLY A 73 3.25 -21.20 20.28
C GLY A 73 3.12 -22.72 20.30
N THR A 74 2.14 -23.19 21.08
CA THR A 74 1.78 -24.61 21.13
C THR A 74 0.31 -24.82 20.80
N THR A 75 0.01 -25.91 20.12
CA THR A 75 -1.34 -26.30 19.75
C THR A 75 -1.51 -27.81 19.89
N SER A 76 -2.75 -28.28 19.90
CA SER A 76 -3.06 -29.70 19.98
C SER A 76 -3.93 -30.08 18.78
N CYS A 77 -3.56 -31.15 18.09
CA CYS A 77 -4.41 -31.77 17.08
C CYS A 77 -4.68 -33.22 17.52
N GLY A 78 -5.93 -33.50 17.92
CA GLY A 78 -6.28 -34.75 18.58
C GLY A 78 -5.57 -34.90 19.93
N LEU A 79 -4.84 -36.00 20.10
CA LEU A 79 -4.07 -36.30 21.32
C LEU A 79 -2.63 -35.77 21.26
N THR A 80 -2.18 -35.32 20.09
CA THR A 80 -0.79 -34.91 19.87
C THR A 80 -0.63 -33.40 20.07
N LYS A 81 0.36 -33.01 20.86
CA LYS A 81 0.78 -31.61 21.02
C LYS A 81 1.86 -31.27 20.01
N TYR A 82 1.77 -30.08 19.43
CA TYR A 82 2.73 -29.55 18.47
C TYR A 82 3.19 -28.16 18.92
N PHE A 83 4.45 -27.87 18.64
CA PHE A 83 4.95 -26.50 18.56
C PHE A 83 4.63 -25.96 17.18
N TYR A 84 4.33 -24.66 17.07
CA TYR A 84 3.99 -24.06 15.79
C TYR A 84 4.70 -22.73 15.54
N HIS A 85 4.88 -22.42 14.26
CA HIS A 85 5.04 -21.07 13.73
C HIS A 85 3.83 -20.76 12.86
N GLU A 86 2.99 -19.83 13.29
CA GLU A 86 1.81 -19.37 12.56
C GLU A 86 2.20 -18.17 11.70
N ILE A 87 2.04 -18.34 10.39
CA ILE A 87 2.30 -17.32 9.40
C ILE A 87 0.97 -16.70 8.98
N THR A 88 0.83 -15.42 9.28
CA THR A 88 -0.29 -14.60 8.86
C THR A 88 0.07 -13.87 7.57
N LEU A 89 -0.70 -14.08 6.50
CA LEU A 89 -0.51 -13.41 5.21
C LEU A 89 -1.43 -12.20 5.08
N ARG A 90 -0.96 -11.17 4.35
CA ARG A 90 -1.72 -9.94 4.06
C ARG A 90 -3.07 -10.17 3.37
N GLN A 91 -3.24 -11.30 2.70
CA GLN A 91 -4.39 -11.66 1.85
C GLN A 91 -5.46 -12.51 2.56
N PHE A 92 -5.70 -12.25 3.86
CA PHE A 92 -6.76 -12.92 4.63
C PHE A 92 -6.60 -14.46 4.74
N SER A 93 -5.37 -14.94 4.81
CA SER A 93 -5.09 -16.35 5.06
C SER A 93 -3.95 -16.50 6.05
N ASN A 94 -3.99 -17.56 6.82
CA ASN A 94 -2.95 -18.00 7.73
C ASN A 94 -2.64 -19.48 7.49
N PHE A 95 -1.48 -19.91 7.96
CA PHE A 95 -1.13 -21.33 8.01
C PHE A 95 -0.10 -21.52 9.11
N LYS A 96 0.03 -22.76 9.58
CA LYS A 96 0.98 -23.13 10.63
C LYS A 96 2.01 -24.12 10.10
N LEU A 97 3.25 -23.90 10.48
CA LEU A 97 4.32 -24.89 10.39
C LEU A 97 4.42 -25.55 11.75
N LEU A 98 4.33 -26.87 11.81
CA LEU A 98 4.25 -27.64 13.04
C LEU A 98 5.50 -28.51 13.20
N SER A 99 5.90 -28.69 14.46
CA SER A 99 6.88 -29.69 14.87
C SER A 99 6.40 -30.40 16.14
N PRO A 100 6.56 -31.73 16.26
CA PRO A 100 6.34 -32.45 17.51
C PRO A 100 7.32 -32.01 18.62
N THR A 101 8.48 -31.47 18.26
CA THR A 101 9.59 -31.08 19.16
C THR A 101 9.99 -29.61 18.98
N ASP A 102 10.34 -28.94 20.09
CA ASP A 102 10.91 -27.59 20.07
C ASP A 102 12.45 -27.63 20.03
N ASP A 103 12.97 -28.33 19.03
CA ASP A 103 14.40 -28.50 18.80
C ASP A 103 15.06 -27.27 18.16
N ASP A 104 16.39 -27.29 18.10
CA ASP A 104 17.17 -26.18 17.56
C ASP A 104 16.91 -25.94 16.07
N ASN A 105 16.51 -26.97 15.31
CA ASN A 105 16.18 -26.82 13.90
C ASN A 105 14.88 -26.03 13.72
N PHE A 106 13.85 -26.33 14.53
CA PHE A 106 12.58 -25.61 14.51
C PHE A 106 12.76 -24.16 14.95
N LYS A 107 13.57 -23.90 15.98
CA LYS A 107 13.93 -22.53 16.39
C LYS A 107 14.68 -21.77 15.31
N THR A 108 15.61 -22.43 14.62
CA THR A 108 16.36 -21.85 13.49
C THR A 108 15.43 -21.48 12.34
N LEU A 109 14.42 -22.32 12.04
CA LEU A 109 13.42 -22.01 11.02
C LEU A 109 12.70 -20.69 11.32
N GLN A 110 12.32 -20.41 12.57
CA GLN A 110 11.73 -19.12 12.95
C GLN A 110 12.65 -17.95 12.61
N VAL A 111 13.94 -18.07 12.94
CA VAL A 111 14.95 -17.02 12.69
C VAL A 111 15.09 -16.75 11.20
N GLU A 112 15.20 -17.79 10.38
CA GLU A 112 15.32 -17.65 8.92
C GLU A 112 14.02 -17.08 8.32
N LEU A 113 12.84 -17.52 8.76
CA LEU A 113 11.57 -16.94 8.31
C LEU A 113 11.48 -15.45 8.64
N MET A 114 11.84 -15.04 9.87
CA MET A 114 11.83 -13.63 10.29
C MET A 114 12.80 -12.79 9.45
N LYS A 115 13.98 -13.33 9.17
CA LYS A 115 15.02 -12.70 8.36
C LYS A 115 14.56 -12.43 6.92
N PHE A 116 13.97 -13.43 6.25
CA PHE A 116 13.53 -13.29 4.85
C PHE A 116 12.19 -12.58 4.70
N ALA A 117 11.25 -12.76 5.64
CA ALA A 117 9.96 -12.06 5.64
C ALA A 117 10.08 -10.57 5.92
N PHE A 118 11.03 -10.17 6.78
CA PHE A 118 11.16 -8.79 7.28
C PHE A 118 12.58 -8.23 7.10
N PRO A 119 13.09 -8.14 5.85
CA PRO A 119 14.46 -7.71 5.59
C PRO A 119 14.78 -6.31 6.14
N LEU A 120 13.84 -5.36 6.07
CA LEU A 120 14.04 -4.01 6.60
C LEU A 120 14.22 -3.98 8.12
N SER A 121 13.45 -4.79 8.86
CA SER A 121 13.56 -4.89 10.32
C SER A 121 14.86 -5.56 10.77
N ASN A 122 15.48 -6.35 9.88
CA ASN A 122 16.74 -7.05 10.12
C ASN A 122 17.94 -6.32 9.48
N ASN A 123 17.83 -5.03 9.17
CA ASN A 123 18.87 -4.19 8.57
C ASN A 123 19.44 -4.71 7.23
N LEU A 124 18.67 -5.50 6.48
CA LEU A 124 19.07 -6.08 5.19
C LEU A 124 18.85 -5.11 4.00
N VAL A 125 18.95 -3.80 4.24
CA VAL A 125 18.48 -2.75 3.31
C VAL A 125 19.53 -2.35 2.27
N ILE A 126 20.81 -2.54 2.58
CA ILE A 126 21.93 -2.06 1.77
C ILE A 126 22.91 -3.22 1.66
N SER A 127 23.34 -3.51 0.43
CA SER A 127 24.39 -4.47 0.11
C SER A 127 25.67 -4.14 0.87
N SER A 128 25.85 -4.74 2.05
CA SER A 128 27.16 -5.14 2.53
C SER A 128 27.43 -6.53 1.98
N GLU A 129 28.69 -6.95 1.93
CA GLU A 129 29.07 -8.29 1.46
C GLU A 129 28.36 -9.43 2.21
N ASP A 130 27.80 -9.13 3.39
CA ASP A 130 27.13 -10.08 4.29
C ASP A 130 25.59 -9.94 4.38
N SER A 131 24.96 -8.95 3.72
CA SER A 131 23.50 -8.73 3.81
C SER A 131 22.77 -9.15 2.53
N GLN A 132 21.73 -9.99 2.66
CA GLN A 132 20.86 -10.34 1.54
C GLN A 132 20.00 -9.12 1.17
N PRO A 133 20.13 -8.54 -0.04
CA PRO A 133 19.35 -7.37 -0.39
C PRO A 133 17.87 -7.73 -0.58
N MET A 134 16.99 -6.73 -0.56
CA MET A 134 15.55 -6.93 -0.82
C MET A 134 15.32 -7.76 -2.10
N PRO A 135 14.29 -8.62 -2.16
CA PRO A 135 14.00 -9.47 -3.33
C PRO A 135 14.02 -8.75 -4.69
N ALA A 136 13.58 -7.49 -4.72
CA ALA A 136 13.58 -6.64 -5.92
C ALA A 136 14.98 -6.36 -6.51
N PHE A 137 16.04 -6.36 -5.69
CA PHE A 137 17.43 -6.20 -6.14
C PHE A 137 18.13 -7.52 -6.45
N VAL A 138 17.56 -8.63 -5.98
CA VAL A 138 18.06 -9.99 -6.21
C VAL A 138 17.57 -10.54 -7.55
N PHE A 139 16.31 -10.25 -7.89
CA PHE A 139 15.66 -10.78 -9.08
C PHE A 139 16.37 -10.32 -10.36
N LYS A 140 16.77 -11.29 -11.20
CA LYS A 140 17.48 -11.05 -12.47
C LYS A 140 16.65 -11.46 -13.70
N GLY A 141 15.33 -11.53 -13.57
CA GLY A 141 14.49 -11.86 -14.71
C GLY A 141 14.48 -10.74 -15.74
N GLU A 142 14.59 -11.13 -17.00
CA GLU A 142 14.53 -10.21 -18.13
C GLU A 142 13.14 -10.26 -18.77
N TYR A 143 12.63 -9.09 -19.14
CA TYR A 143 11.36 -8.96 -19.83
C TYR A 143 11.57 -8.27 -21.17
N LYS A 144 10.75 -8.63 -22.16
CA LYS A 144 10.79 -8.01 -23.50
C LYS A 144 10.62 -6.49 -23.46
N HIS A 145 9.84 -5.99 -22.50
CA HIS A 145 9.53 -4.57 -22.35
C HIS A 145 10.04 -4.06 -21.01
N ASN A 146 10.69 -2.89 -21.02
CA ASN A 146 11.13 -2.23 -19.80
C ASN A 146 9.99 -1.40 -19.19
N GLY A 147 9.44 -1.88 -18.07
CA GLY A 147 8.34 -1.23 -17.36
C GLY A 147 8.65 0.18 -16.85
N TRP A 148 9.94 0.51 -16.62
CA TRP A 148 10.36 1.84 -16.19
C TRP A 148 10.12 2.93 -17.25
N ASN A 149 9.98 2.54 -18.52
CA ASN A 149 9.76 3.46 -19.63
C ASN A 149 8.28 3.68 -19.96
N ILE A 150 7.34 3.06 -19.23
CA ILE A 150 5.90 3.15 -19.50
C ILE A 150 5.38 4.58 -19.30
N TYR A 151 5.86 5.26 -18.25
CA TYR A 151 5.37 6.59 -17.88
C TYR A 151 6.43 7.66 -18.15
N SER A 152 6.09 8.60 -19.04
CA SER A 152 6.83 9.85 -19.22
C SER A 152 5.94 11.02 -18.79
N PRO A 153 6.33 11.79 -17.75
CA PRO A 153 5.53 12.93 -17.29
C PRO A 153 5.22 13.94 -18.40
N LEU A 154 6.22 14.24 -19.24
CA LEU A 154 6.06 15.19 -20.35
C LEU A 154 5.12 14.66 -21.42
N ALA A 155 5.22 13.37 -21.79
CA ALA A 155 4.31 12.77 -22.76
C ALA A 155 2.87 12.72 -22.24
N GLU A 156 2.66 12.49 -20.94
CA GLU A 156 1.31 12.51 -20.34
C GLU A 156 0.73 13.93 -20.33
N TYR A 157 1.53 14.95 -20.04
CA TYR A 157 1.11 16.34 -20.16
C TYR A 157 0.75 16.70 -21.61
N GLU A 158 1.60 16.33 -22.57
CA GLU A 158 1.36 16.52 -23.99
C GLU A 158 0.07 15.84 -24.45
N ARG A 159 -0.20 14.60 -23.99
CA ARG A 159 -1.46 13.88 -24.24
C ARG A 159 -2.69 14.65 -23.75
N MET A 160 -2.55 15.44 -22.68
CA MET A 160 -3.62 16.30 -22.14
C MET A 160 -3.69 17.68 -22.82
N GLY A 161 -2.80 17.99 -23.76
CA GLY A 161 -2.75 19.29 -24.44
C GLY A 161 -2.12 20.41 -23.61
N VAL A 162 -1.20 20.06 -22.69
CA VAL A 162 -0.42 21.01 -21.89
C VAL A 162 1.10 20.73 -22.04
N PRO A 163 1.97 21.75 -22.02
CA PRO A 163 1.69 23.16 -21.77
C PRO A 163 0.91 23.84 -22.91
N ASN A 164 0.23 24.92 -22.58
CA ASN A 164 -0.49 25.80 -23.49
C ASN A 164 -0.51 27.24 -22.92
N ASP A 165 -1.30 28.15 -23.51
CA ASP A 165 -1.36 29.54 -23.05
C ASP A 165 -1.86 29.71 -21.60
N LEU A 166 -2.56 28.70 -21.05
CA LEU A 166 -3.17 28.73 -19.72
C LEU A 166 -2.32 27.98 -18.68
N TRP A 167 -1.56 26.97 -19.09
CA TRP A 167 -0.80 26.09 -18.21
C TRP A 167 0.64 25.93 -18.69
N ARG A 168 1.61 26.12 -17.79
CA ARG A 168 3.04 25.94 -18.07
C ARG A 168 3.62 24.76 -17.29
N ILE A 169 4.70 24.20 -17.82
CA ILE A 169 5.56 23.27 -17.09
C ILE A 169 6.59 24.07 -16.30
N THR A 170 6.80 23.72 -15.03
CA THR A 170 7.90 24.24 -14.19
C THR A 170 8.84 23.12 -13.78
N TYR A 171 10.13 23.46 -13.72
CA TYR A 171 11.22 22.60 -13.25
C TYR A 171 11.73 23.01 -11.86
N ILE A 172 11.03 23.92 -11.16
CA ILE A 172 11.39 24.37 -9.81
C ILE A 172 11.57 23.20 -8.82
N ASN A 173 10.88 22.07 -9.05
CA ASN A 173 10.96 20.89 -8.21
C ASN A 173 11.88 19.79 -8.77
N GLU A 174 12.72 20.06 -9.77
CA GLU A 174 13.58 19.05 -10.42
C GLU A 174 14.49 18.33 -9.41
N ASN A 175 15.01 19.10 -8.44
CA ASN A 175 15.84 18.62 -7.34
C ASN A 175 15.06 18.42 -6.03
N TYR A 176 13.73 18.34 -6.10
CA TYR A 176 12.85 18.13 -4.95
C TYR A 176 12.89 19.24 -3.87
N GLY A 177 13.42 20.42 -4.20
CA GLY A 177 13.59 21.55 -3.30
C GLY A 177 12.28 22.28 -2.95
N LEU A 178 11.31 22.32 -3.86
CA LEU A 178 9.98 22.86 -3.58
C LEU A 178 9.19 21.90 -2.69
N CYS A 179 9.10 20.62 -3.07
CA CYS A 179 8.41 19.58 -2.32
C CYS A 179 9.03 18.20 -2.57
N SER A 180 9.60 17.61 -1.52
CA SER A 180 10.26 16.31 -1.57
C SER A 180 9.35 15.11 -1.82
N THR A 181 8.03 15.32 -1.78
CA THR A 181 7.02 14.26 -1.94
C THR A 181 6.16 14.45 -3.19
N TYR A 182 6.56 15.38 -4.06
CA TYR A 182 6.00 15.65 -5.38
C TYR A 182 6.96 15.20 -6.49
N PRO A 183 6.48 15.03 -7.73
CA PRO A 183 7.33 14.70 -8.86
C PRO A 183 8.26 15.86 -9.22
N LYS A 184 9.30 15.57 -10.01
CA LYS A 184 10.31 16.54 -10.46
C LYS A 184 9.71 17.68 -11.29
N ILE A 185 8.76 17.32 -12.14
CA ILE A 185 8.12 18.23 -13.09
C ILE A 185 6.70 18.49 -12.59
N LEU A 186 6.32 19.76 -12.53
CA LEU A 186 4.98 20.19 -12.13
C LEU A 186 4.35 21.02 -13.25
N CYS A 187 3.03 20.96 -13.37
CA CYS A 187 2.26 21.81 -14.25
C CYS A 187 1.37 22.75 -13.43
N VAL A 188 1.50 24.05 -13.71
CA VAL A 188 0.93 25.17 -12.94
C VAL A 188 0.35 26.22 -13.91
N PRO A 189 -0.52 27.16 -13.46
CA PRO A 189 -1.01 28.21 -14.33
C PRO A 189 0.13 29.00 -14.97
N SER A 190 -0.03 29.38 -16.25
CA SER A 190 0.99 30.06 -17.04
C SER A 190 1.41 31.41 -16.45
N THR A 191 0.49 32.09 -15.77
CA THR A 191 0.68 33.38 -15.10
C THR A 191 1.39 33.28 -13.74
N SER A 192 1.43 32.10 -13.14
CA SER A 192 2.03 31.89 -11.82
C SER A 192 3.54 31.73 -11.94
N THR A 193 4.34 32.65 -11.38
CA THR A 193 5.82 32.58 -11.41
C THR A 193 6.37 31.60 -10.38
N ASP A 194 7.60 31.12 -10.59
CA ASP A 194 8.28 30.21 -9.66
C ASP A 194 8.47 30.84 -8.25
N ASP A 195 8.71 32.15 -8.17
CA ASP A 195 8.74 32.89 -6.90
C ASP A 195 7.40 32.89 -6.17
N LEU A 196 6.28 32.95 -6.90
CA LEU A 196 4.96 32.80 -6.30
C LEU A 196 4.79 31.40 -5.70
N LEU A 197 5.25 30.36 -6.41
CA LEU A 197 5.14 28.96 -5.95
C LEU A 197 5.87 28.73 -4.62
N GLU A 198 7.04 29.32 -4.41
CA GLU A 198 7.75 29.23 -3.12
C GLU A 198 6.94 29.83 -1.97
N LYS A 199 6.25 30.95 -2.20
CA LYS A 199 5.37 31.57 -1.20
C LYS A 199 4.12 30.74 -0.90
N VAL A 200 3.55 30.10 -1.94
CA VAL A 200 2.40 29.18 -1.79
C VAL A 200 2.81 27.92 -1.02
N LYS A 201 4.01 27.38 -1.28
CA LYS A 201 4.57 26.21 -0.59
C LYS A 201 4.63 26.40 0.93
N GLU A 202 4.96 27.59 1.42
CA GLU A 202 5.03 27.87 2.86
C GLU A 202 3.70 27.62 3.56
N PHE A 203 2.60 27.93 2.88
CA PHE A 203 1.23 27.81 3.39
C PHE A 203 0.64 26.42 3.20
N ARG A 204 1.12 25.63 2.24
CA ARG A 204 0.62 24.28 1.96
C ARG A 204 1.38 23.24 2.78
N GLN A 205 0.67 22.34 3.46
CA GLN A 205 1.33 21.34 4.31
C GLN A 205 2.33 20.47 3.54
N LYS A 206 3.58 20.40 4.02
CA LYS A 206 4.71 19.73 3.35
C LYS A 206 5.06 20.33 1.96
N GLY A 207 4.64 21.56 1.68
CA GLY A 207 4.92 22.21 0.40
C GLY A 207 4.13 21.65 -0.78
N ARG A 208 3.08 20.86 -0.54
CA ARG A 208 2.28 20.23 -1.60
C ARG A 208 1.28 21.23 -2.16
N ILE A 209 1.78 22.15 -2.96
CA ILE A 209 1.00 23.19 -3.64
C ILE A 209 -0.03 22.59 -4.61
N PRO A 210 -1.09 23.32 -4.98
CA PRO A 210 -1.98 22.87 -6.04
C PRO A 210 -1.26 22.74 -7.36
N VAL A 211 -1.30 21.54 -7.94
CA VAL A 211 -0.70 21.24 -9.25
C VAL A 211 -1.69 20.48 -10.12
N LEU A 212 -1.59 20.69 -11.43
CA LEU A 212 -2.46 20.08 -12.41
C LEU A 212 -2.33 18.55 -12.38
N SER A 213 -3.47 17.87 -12.31
CA SER A 213 -3.58 16.42 -12.44
C SER A 213 -4.30 16.00 -13.71
N TRP A 214 -5.26 16.80 -14.18
CA TRP A 214 -6.02 16.51 -15.39
C TRP A 214 -6.63 17.76 -16.01
N VAL A 215 -6.76 17.77 -17.34
CA VAL A 215 -7.45 18.82 -18.13
C VAL A 215 -8.49 18.18 -19.02
N HIS A 216 -9.70 18.75 -19.03
CA HIS A 216 -10.74 18.31 -19.94
C HIS A 216 -10.45 18.81 -21.37
N PRO A 217 -10.38 17.94 -22.39
CA PRO A 217 -9.90 18.30 -23.73
C PRO A 217 -10.74 19.36 -24.45
N LYS A 218 -12.05 19.44 -24.15
CA LYS A 218 -12.97 20.40 -24.79
C LYS A 218 -13.15 21.70 -24.02
N ASN A 219 -13.68 21.64 -22.79
CA ASN A 219 -14.02 22.83 -22.01
C ASN A 219 -12.86 23.37 -21.14
N GLN A 220 -11.68 22.73 -21.17
CA GLN A 220 -10.50 23.13 -20.40
C GLN A 220 -10.67 23.10 -18.87
N CYS A 221 -11.78 22.56 -18.33
CA CYS A 221 -11.91 22.43 -16.87
C CYS A 221 -10.91 21.42 -16.31
N THR A 222 -10.31 21.79 -15.17
CA THR A 222 -9.12 21.12 -14.64
C THR A 222 -9.39 20.44 -13.31
N ILE A 223 -8.58 19.43 -13.01
CA ILE A 223 -8.47 18.83 -11.68
C ILE A 223 -7.06 19.14 -11.19
N THR A 224 -6.97 19.91 -10.11
CA THR A 224 -5.73 20.17 -9.38
C THR A 224 -5.73 19.47 -8.03
N ARG A 225 -4.57 19.04 -7.55
CA ARG A 225 -4.42 18.40 -6.23
C ARG A 225 -3.42 19.14 -5.36
N CYS A 226 -3.71 19.23 -4.07
CA CYS A 226 -2.83 19.85 -3.07
C CYS A 226 -2.96 19.15 -1.70
N SER A 227 -2.16 19.58 -0.73
CA SER A 227 -2.44 19.36 0.69
C SER A 227 -3.33 20.45 1.28
N GLN A 228 -3.88 20.20 2.47
CA GLN A 228 -4.55 21.22 3.27
C GLN A 228 -3.67 22.47 3.50
N PRO A 229 -4.29 23.66 3.61
CA PRO A 229 -3.59 24.89 3.96
C PRO A 229 -3.22 24.91 5.46
N ARG A 230 -2.24 25.72 5.83
CA ARG A 230 -1.77 25.92 7.21
C ARG A 230 -2.47 27.13 7.85
N THR A 231 -3.79 27.13 7.86
CA THR A 231 -4.56 28.28 8.36
C THR A 231 -4.44 28.48 9.87
N ARG A 232 -4.11 27.47 10.69
CA ARG A 232 -3.96 27.63 12.16
C ARG A 232 -5.09 28.51 12.75
N ALA A 233 -6.33 28.10 12.51
CA ALA A 233 -7.57 28.85 12.79
C ALA A 233 -7.84 30.12 11.95
N ILE A 234 -6.90 31.07 11.82
CA ILE A 234 -7.18 32.42 11.25
C ILE A 234 -6.10 32.92 10.26
N ILE A 235 -4.97 32.24 10.14
CA ILE A 235 -3.87 32.61 9.24
C ILE A 235 -4.30 32.47 7.78
N ARG A 236 -4.03 33.54 7.04
CA ARG A 236 -4.29 33.68 5.61
C ARG A 236 -2.98 33.76 4.85
N ASN A 237 -3.04 33.49 3.56
CA ASN A 237 -1.92 33.71 2.66
C ASN A 237 -2.46 34.22 1.33
N THR A 238 -2.23 35.51 1.05
CA THR A 238 -2.73 36.16 -0.17
C THR A 238 -2.11 35.56 -1.42
N HIS A 239 -0.88 35.05 -1.35
CA HIS A 239 -0.25 34.38 -2.50
C HIS A 239 -0.93 33.05 -2.84
N ASP A 240 -1.41 32.30 -1.84
CA ASP A 240 -2.22 31.09 -2.05
C ASP A 240 -3.61 31.46 -2.59
N GLU A 241 -4.22 32.53 -2.07
CA GLU A 241 -5.50 33.07 -2.58
C GLU A 241 -5.39 33.50 -4.05
N ASP A 242 -4.35 34.26 -4.41
CA ASP A 242 -4.02 34.69 -5.79
C ASP A 242 -3.75 33.48 -6.70
N TYR A 243 -3.06 32.47 -6.18
CA TYR A 243 -2.76 31.26 -6.94
C TYR A 243 -4.02 30.43 -7.26
N PHE A 244 -4.98 30.38 -6.33
CA PHE A 244 -6.29 29.78 -6.59
C PHE A 244 -7.09 30.56 -7.64
N GLN A 245 -6.99 31.89 -7.62
CA GLN A 245 -7.58 32.73 -8.66
C GLN A 245 -6.92 32.45 -10.02
N ALA A 246 -5.59 32.31 -10.09
CA ALA A 246 -4.89 31.95 -11.32
C ALA A 246 -5.31 30.58 -11.88
N ILE A 247 -5.64 29.60 -11.02
CA ILE A 247 -6.19 28.30 -11.46
C ILE A 247 -7.58 28.47 -12.07
N LEU A 248 -8.43 29.31 -11.47
CA LEU A 248 -9.76 29.62 -12.00
C LEU A 248 -9.65 30.35 -13.36
N ASP A 249 -8.75 31.32 -13.46
CA ASP A 249 -8.51 32.10 -14.69
C ASP A 249 -7.93 31.23 -15.81
N ALA A 250 -7.12 30.21 -15.46
CA ALA A 250 -6.64 29.19 -16.38
C ALA A 250 -7.73 28.19 -16.81
N THR A 251 -9.00 28.45 -16.46
CA THR A 251 -10.17 27.65 -16.82
C THR A 251 -11.32 28.52 -17.37
N PRO A 252 -11.24 29.01 -18.63
CA PRO A 252 -12.17 30.02 -19.15
C PRO A 252 -13.65 29.60 -19.18
N SER A 253 -13.94 28.30 -19.26
CA SER A 253 -15.32 27.80 -19.31
C SER A 253 -15.98 27.68 -17.93
N CYS A 254 -15.21 27.78 -16.84
CA CYS A 254 -15.68 27.57 -15.48
C CYS A 254 -15.58 28.91 -14.70
N HIS A 255 -16.69 29.39 -14.14
CA HIS A 255 -16.75 30.68 -13.41
C HIS A 255 -16.68 30.53 -11.88
N LYS A 256 -16.50 29.29 -11.41
CA LYS A 256 -16.48 28.95 -9.99
C LYS A 256 -15.52 27.80 -9.75
N LEU A 257 -14.64 27.97 -8.76
CA LEU A 257 -13.71 26.94 -8.33
C LEU A 257 -14.38 26.06 -7.25
N ILE A 258 -14.26 24.74 -7.39
CA ILE A 258 -14.80 23.79 -6.42
C ILE A 258 -13.65 23.18 -5.65
N ILE A 259 -13.58 23.47 -4.35
CA ILE A 259 -12.60 22.92 -3.42
C ILE A 259 -13.23 21.70 -2.74
N ILE A 260 -12.76 20.52 -3.12
CA ILE A 260 -13.25 19.26 -2.54
C ILE A 260 -12.27 18.81 -1.46
N ASP A 261 -12.67 18.95 -0.20
CA ASP A 261 -11.93 18.38 0.92
C ASP A 261 -12.38 16.93 1.14
N ALA A 262 -11.42 16.00 1.03
CA ALA A 262 -11.69 14.58 1.19
C ALA A 262 -12.25 14.22 2.58
N ARG A 263 -11.93 15.00 3.60
CA ARG A 263 -12.18 14.65 5.00
C ARG A 263 -13.64 14.84 5.41
N PRO A 264 -14.08 14.20 6.48
CA PRO A 264 -15.22 14.66 7.25
C PRO A 264 -14.95 16.05 7.83
N PHE A 265 -16.00 16.88 7.90
CA PHE A 265 -15.92 18.22 8.48
C PHE A 265 -15.26 18.24 9.87
N LYS A 266 -15.63 17.29 10.74
CA LYS A 266 -15.06 17.18 12.10
C LYS A 266 -13.53 16.96 12.08
N ASN A 267 -13.05 16.12 11.17
CA ASN A 267 -11.62 15.84 11.01
C ASN A 267 -10.87 17.06 10.46
N ALA A 268 -11.51 17.82 9.56
CA ALA A 268 -10.96 19.06 9.05
C ALA A 268 -10.78 20.12 10.15
N VAL A 269 -11.79 20.28 11.01
CA VAL A 269 -11.72 21.18 12.18
C VAL A 269 -10.65 20.72 13.18
N SER A 270 -10.56 19.41 13.46
CA SER A 270 -9.50 18.88 14.35
C SER A 270 -8.10 19.16 13.80
N ASN A 271 -7.90 18.99 12.49
CA ASN A 271 -6.61 19.30 11.86
C ASN A 271 -6.26 20.79 11.92
N GLN A 272 -7.25 21.68 11.90
CA GLN A 272 -7.03 23.13 12.02
C GLN A 272 -6.39 23.51 13.36
N VAL A 273 -6.73 22.80 14.44
CA VAL A 273 -6.16 23.02 15.79
C VAL A 273 -4.68 22.67 15.84
N ILE A 274 -4.26 21.61 15.14
CA ILE A 274 -2.85 21.15 15.10
C ILE A 274 -2.05 21.77 13.94
N GLY A 275 -2.55 22.86 13.37
CA GLY A 275 -1.83 23.69 12.38
C GLY A 275 -2.04 23.32 10.91
N GLY A 276 -3.04 22.48 10.62
CA GLY A 276 -3.66 22.39 9.30
C GLY A 276 -4.74 23.46 9.10
N GLY A 277 -5.75 23.15 8.29
CA GLY A 277 -6.76 24.12 7.92
C GLY A 277 -7.73 23.69 6.82
N VAL A 278 -8.59 24.64 6.47
CA VAL A 278 -9.51 24.62 5.33
C VAL A 278 -9.55 26.02 4.71
N GLU A 279 -9.76 26.10 3.40
CA GLU A 279 -9.87 27.34 2.65
C GLU A 279 -11.17 28.09 3.01
N ASP A 280 -11.10 29.23 3.67
CA ASP A 280 -12.29 30.06 3.95
C ASP A 280 -12.79 30.73 2.67
N THR A 281 -13.95 30.31 2.15
CA THR A 281 -14.53 30.79 0.88
C THR A 281 -14.79 32.30 0.83
N LYS A 282 -14.72 33.01 1.96
CA LYS A 282 -14.73 34.49 1.97
C LYS A 282 -13.45 35.10 1.39
N ASN A 283 -12.35 34.38 1.46
CA ASN A 283 -11.02 34.81 1.04
C ASN A 283 -10.65 34.25 -0.34
N TYR A 284 -11.18 33.07 -0.68
CA TYR A 284 -10.98 32.44 -1.99
C TYR A 284 -12.15 32.84 -2.88
N ASN A 285 -11.95 33.89 -3.67
CA ASN A 285 -12.97 34.45 -4.55
C ASN A 285 -13.52 33.38 -5.50
N ASN A 286 -14.82 33.50 -5.82
CA ASN A 286 -15.54 32.60 -6.72
C ASN A 286 -15.33 31.10 -6.40
N SER A 287 -15.12 30.76 -5.13
CA SER A 287 -14.86 29.39 -4.70
C SER A 287 -15.97 28.86 -3.81
N VAL A 288 -16.27 27.57 -3.94
CA VAL A 288 -17.13 26.82 -3.03
C VAL A 288 -16.39 25.63 -2.48
N ARG A 289 -16.59 25.32 -1.20
CA ARG A 289 -15.95 24.17 -0.54
C ARG A 289 -16.99 23.10 -0.21
N SER A 290 -16.67 21.85 -0.53
CA SER A 290 -17.48 20.67 -0.19
C SER A 290 -16.63 19.64 0.56
N PHE A 291 -17.27 18.85 1.43
CA PHE A 291 -16.66 17.74 2.15
C PHE A 291 -17.27 16.42 1.66
N ILE A 292 -16.44 15.46 1.29
CA ILE A 292 -16.90 14.13 0.82
C ILE A 292 -16.89 13.06 1.91
N ASN A 293 -16.43 13.39 3.13
CA ASN A 293 -16.52 12.52 4.31
C ASN A 293 -15.76 11.18 4.22
N ILE A 294 -14.60 11.15 3.57
CA ILE A 294 -13.69 9.99 3.59
C ILE A 294 -12.88 9.97 4.88
N GLU A 295 -13.14 8.98 5.72
CA GLU A 295 -12.42 8.79 6.98
C GLU A 295 -10.91 8.56 6.80
N ASN A 296 -10.17 8.84 7.87
CA ASN A 296 -8.71 8.75 7.87
C ASN A 296 -8.19 7.30 7.79
N ILE A 297 -6.88 7.15 7.59
CA ILE A 297 -6.24 5.83 7.42
C ILE A 297 -6.42 4.89 8.62
N HIS A 298 -6.63 5.41 9.83
CA HIS A 298 -6.81 4.59 11.04
C HIS A 298 -8.19 3.94 11.04
N VAL A 299 -9.24 4.70 10.73
CA VAL A 299 -10.60 4.18 10.57
C VAL A 299 -10.66 3.16 9.44
N MET A 300 -10.02 3.46 8.31
CA MET A 300 -9.96 2.53 7.17
C MET A 300 -9.22 1.24 7.53
N ARG A 301 -8.14 1.32 8.32
CA ARG A 301 -7.39 0.16 8.80
C ARG A 301 -8.22 -0.69 9.77
N GLU A 302 -8.93 -0.06 10.71
CA GLU A 302 -9.81 -0.76 11.64
C GLU A 302 -10.96 -1.46 10.89
N SER A 303 -11.57 -0.78 9.92
CA SER A 303 -12.60 -1.34 9.04
C SER A 303 -12.08 -2.56 8.27
N TYR A 304 -10.88 -2.47 7.68
CA TYR A 304 -10.21 -3.58 7.01
C TYR A 304 -9.92 -4.76 7.96
N GLN A 305 -9.48 -4.48 9.19
CA GLN A 305 -9.22 -5.52 10.19
C GLN A 305 -10.50 -6.25 10.59
N LYS A 306 -11.62 -5.54 10.76
CA LYS A 306 -12.94 -6.15 11.00
C LYS A 306 -13.38 -7.03 9.83
N LEU A 307 -13.22 -6.55 8.60
CA LEU A 307 -13.51 -7.34 7.39
C LEU A 307 -12.64 -8.60 7.30
N ARG A 308 -11.35 -8.48 7.61
CA ARG A 308 -10.44 -9.62 7.65
C ARG A 308 -10.93 -10.73 8.58
N VAL A 309 -11.24 -10.38 9.83
CA VAL A 309 -11.71 -11.35 10.83
C VAL A 309 -12.97 -12.05 10.34
N LEU A 310 -13.89 -11.30 9.73
CA LEU A 310 -15.08 -11.86 9.11
C LEU A 310 -14.71 -12.86 8.01
N CYS A 311 -13.86 -12.49 7.05
CA CYS A 311 -13.44 -13.34 5.92
C CYS A 311 -12.65 -14.60 6.32
N THR A 312 -12.00 -14.60 7.48
CA THR A 312 -11.24 -15.77 7.99
C THR A 312 -12.07 -16.71 8.86
N ASN A 313 -13.23 -16.29 9.34
CA ASN A 313 -14.13 -17.11 10.16
C ASN A 313 -15.07 -17.99 9.29
N ASP A 314 -15.77 -18.95 9.92
CA ASP A 314 -16.75 -19.79 9.21
C ASP A 314 -17.87 -18.93 8.62
N TYR A 315 -17.91 -18.89 7.28
CA TYR A 315 -18.87 -18.14 6.48
C TYR A 315 -20.33 -18.59 6.69
N ARG A 316 -20.55 -19.75 7.34
CA ARG A 316 -21.88 -20.28 7.65
C ARG A 316 -22.56 -19.61 8.85
N SER A 317 -21.93 -18.61 9.47
CA SER A 317 -22.55 -17.83 10.54
C SER A 317 -23.85 -17.15 10.06
N LEU A 318 -24.96 -17.41 10.75
CA LEU A 318 -26.26 -16.77 10.47
C LEU A 318 -26.20 -15.23 10.57
N ASN A 319 -25.20 -14.68 11.27
CA ASN A 319 -25.03 -13.25 11.49
C ASN A 319 -24.05 -12.58 10.51
N TRP A 320 -23.65 -13.26 9.43
CA TRP A 320 -22.65 -12.76 8.48
C TRP A 320 -22.92 -11.32 8.00
N MET A 321 -24.15 -11.04 7.55
CA MET A 321 -24.52 -9.73 7.02
C MET A 321 -24.44 -8.62 8.07
N THR A 322 -24.86 -8.90 9.31
CA THR A 322 -24.74 -7.95 10.42
C THR A 322 -23.28 -7.69 10.78
N ILE A 323 -22.43 -8.72 10.78
CA ILE A 323 -21.00 -8.53 11.04
C ILE A 323 -20.36 -7.73 9.90
N LEU A 324 -20.73 -8.00 8.64
CA LEU A 324 -20.28 -7.25 7.47
C LEU A 324 -20.64 -5.76 7.58
N GLU A 325 -21.89 -5.44 7.92
CA GLU A 325 -22.33 -4.05 8.14
C GLU A 325 -21.52 -3.36 9.24
N ASN A 326 -21.23 -4.07 10.34
CA ASN A 326 -20.42 -3.57 11.44
C ASN A 326 -18.94 -3.33 11.08
N THR A 327 -18.44 -3.92 9.98
CA THR A 327 -17.09 -3.60 9.46
C THR A 327 -17.02 -2.19 8.89
N LYS A 328 -18.15 -1.62 8.44
CA LYS A 328 -18.22 -0.33 7.71
C LYS A 328 -17.42 -0.28 6.40
N TRP A 329 -16.90 -1.42 5.93
CA TRP A 329 -16.07 -1.45 4.74
C TRP A 329 -16.81 -1.02 3.48
N LEU A 330 -18.04 -1.52 3.30
CA LEU A 330 -18.88 -1.14 2.16
C LEU A 330 -19.33 0.32 2.23
N ASP A 331 -19.64 0.84 3.42
CA ASP A 331 -19.95 2.26 3.63
C ASP A 331 -18.78 3.14 3.16
N HIS A 332 -17.54 2.75 3.46
CA HIS A 332 -16.35 3.46 2.99
C HIS A 332 -16.07 3.33 1.49
N ILE A 333 -16.50 2.26 0.84
CA ILE A 333 -16.38 2.09 -0.63
C ILE A 333 -17.41 2.98 -1.34
N VAL A 334 -18.66 2.97 -0.90
CA VAL A 334 -19.74 3.74 -1.53
C VAL A 334 -19.41 5.23 -1.54
N VAL A 335 -18.87 5.75 -0.44
CA VAL A 335 -18.43 7.15 -0.33
C VAL A 335 -17.31 7.52 -1.33
N ARG A 336 -16.58 6.55 -1.89
CA ARG A 336 -15.48 6.79 -2.86
C ARG A 336 -15.91 6.72 -4.32
N LEU A 337 -17.08 6.16 -4.61
CA LEU A 337 -17.58 5.96 -5.98
C LEU A 337 -18.47 7.11 -6.47
N PHE A 338 -18.86 8.01 -5.58
CA PHE A 338 -19.57 9.26 -5.85
C PHE A 338 -18.70 10.44 -5.42
#